data_AF-A0A084T405-F1
#
_entry.id   AF-A0A084T405-F1
#
_cell.length_a   1.000
_cell.length_b   1.000
_cell.length_c   1.000
_cell.angle_alpha   90.00
_cell.angle_beta   90.00
_cell.angle_gamma   90.00
#
_symmetry.space_group_name_H-M   'P 1'
#
loop_
_entity.id
_entity.type
_entity.pdbx_description
1 polymer ?
#
loop_
_entity_poly.entity_id
_entity_poly.type
_entity_poly.pdbx_seq_one_letter_code
_entity_poly.pdbx_strand_id
1 'polypeptide(L)' 'MKYRTLKPQQFLDEFYPDSGIGIRTVYNWLDRGLLTFVLTPTGKRLVVIDEYVLSLTARTDL' A
#
# COMPACT_ATOMS: atom_id res chain seq x y z
N MET A 1 17.86 -1.28 3.17
CA MET A 1 16.38 -1.29 3.20
C MET A 1 15.88 -1.56 1.80
N LYS A 2 15.15 -2.65 1.59
CA LYS A 2 14.60 -3.01 0.27
C LYS A 2 13.13 -2.68 0.30
N TYR A 3 12.74 -1.60 -0.37
CA TYR A 3 11.34 -1.27 -0.59
C TYR A 3 10.99 -1.61 -2.04
N ARG A 4 9.74 -2.03 -2.25
CA ARG A 4 9.19 -2.17 -3.61
C ARG A 4 7.92 -1.35 -3.74
N THR A 5 7.60 -0.99 -4.97
CA THR A 5 6.42 -0.18 -5.27
C THR A 5 5.37 -1.00 -6.00
N LEU A 6 4.11 -0.89 -5.59
CA LEU A 6 2.97 -1.55 -6.23
C LEU A 6 2.00 -0.52 -6.79
N LYS A 7 1.33 -0.86 -7.89
CA LYS A 7 0.13 -0.11 -8.30
C LYS A 7 -0.97 -0.35 -7.26
N PRO A 8 -1.90 0.61 -7.05
CA PRO A 8 -3.01 0.44 -6.11
C PRO A 8 -3.82 -0.85 -6.28
N GLN A 9 -4.08 -1.28 -7.53
CA GLN A 9 -4.75 -2.57 -7.77
C GLN A 9 -3.89 -3.76 -7.31
N GLN A 10 -2.61 -3.77 -7.67
CA GLN A 10 -1.70 -4.85 -7.27
C GLN A 10 -1.53 -4.94 -5.75
N PHE A 11 -1.61 -3.81 -5.04
CA PHE A 11 -1.62 -3.79 -3.58
C PHE A 11 -2.85 -4.50 -3.01
N LEU A 12 -4.04 -4.28 -3.59
CA LEU A 12 -5.26 -4.98 -3.17
C LEU A 12 -5.17 -6.47 -3.48
N ASP A 13 -4.74 -6.82 -4.69
CA ASP A 13 -4.62 -8.22 -5.11
C ASP A 13 -3.68 -9.01 -4.19
N GLU A 14 -2.64 -8.36 -3.66
CA GLU A 14 -1.63 -9.00 -2.82
C GLU A 14 -2.00 -9.04 -1.33
N PHE A 15 -2.51 -7.94 -0.76
CA PHE A 15 -2.72 -7.81 0.69
C PHE A 15 -4.17 -7.96 1.12
N TYR A 16 -5.13 -7.75 0.21
CA TYR A 16 -6.56 -7.80 0.49
C TYR A 16 -7.32 -8.58 -0.59
N PRO A 17 -6.89 -9.81 -0.95
CA PRO A 17 -7.60 -10.62 -1.92
C PRO A 17 -9.04 -10.87 -1.44
N ASP A 18 -10.00 -10.80 -2.37
CA ASP A 18 -11.42 -11.04 -2.12
C ASP A 18 -12.11 -10.13 -1.09
N SER A 19 -11.45 -9.06 -0.64
CA SER A 19 -11.98 -8.13 0.37
C SER A 19 -13.17 -7.28 -0.10
N GLY A 20 -13.45 -7.25 -1.42
CA GLY A 20 -14.41 -6.33 -2.03
C GLY A 20 -13.99 -4.86 -1.99
N ILE A 21 -12.79 -4.56 -1.49
CA ILE A 21 -12.27 -3.18 -1.39
C ILE A 21 -11.93 -2.67 -2.79
N GLY A 22 -12.48 -1.50 -3.14
CA GLY A 22 -12.17 -0.85 -4.40
C GLY A 22 -10.87 -0.04 -4.37
N ILE A 23 -10.27 0.16 -5.55
CA ILE A 23 -9.03 0.96 -5.73
C ILE A 23 -9.14 2.36 -5.11
N ARG A 24 -10.33 2.97 -5.15
CA ARG A 24 -10.57 4.30 -4.57
C ARG A 24 -10.25 4.35 -3.08
N THR A 25 -10.47 3.26 -2.36
CA THR A 25 -10.15 3.15 -0.93
C THR A 25 -8.64 3.23 -0.72
N VAL A 26 -7.84 2.60 -1.58
CA VAL A 26 -6.38 2.71 -1.51
C VAL A 26 -5.94 4.16 -1.72
N TYR A 27 -6.50 4.86 -2.72
CA TYR A 27 -6.21 6.29 -2.90
C TYR A 27 -6.56 7.12 -1.66
N ASN A 28 -7.72 6.87 -1.05
CA ASN A 28 -8.09 7.53 0.20
C ASN A 28 -7.09 7.25 1.34
N TRP A 29 -6.54 6.03 1.42
CA TRP A 29 -5.50 5.70 2.39
C TRP A 29 -4.19 6.44 2.12
N LEU A 30 -3.80 6.58 0.85
CA LEU A 30 -2.65 7.40 0.44
C LEU A 30 -2.86 8.88 0.82
N ASP A 31 -4.03 9.44 0.52
CA ASP A 31 -4.35 10.85 0.83
C ASP A 31 -4.41 11.12 2.34
N ARG A 32 -4.81 10.12 3.13
CA ARG A 32 -4.82 10.19 4.60
C ARG A 32 -3.46 9.89 5.25
N GLY A 33 -2.44 9.55 4.48
CA GLY A 33 -1.12 9.18 4.99
C GLY A 33 -1.08 7.85 5.75
N LEU A 34 -2.11 7.00 5.59
CA LEU A 34 -2.15 5.65 6.16
C LEU A 34 -1.22 4.69 5.42
N LEU A 35 -0.88 5.03 4.18
CA LEU A 35 0.04 4.29 3.32
C LEU A 35 1.00 5.28 2.67
N THR A 36 2.27 4.88 2.58
CA THR A 36 3.30 5.66 1.88
C THR A 36 3.19 5.43 0.38
N PHE A 37 3.42 6.48 -0.42
CA PHE A 37 3.45 6.39 -1.87
C PHE A 37 4.58 7.22 -2.49
N VAL A 38 4.94 6.86 -3.72
CA VAL A 38 5.76 7.70 -4.61
C VAL A 38 4.91 8.19 -5.78
N LEU A 39 5.18 9.41 -6.22
CA LEU A 39 4.55 9.99 -7.41
C LEU A 39 5.45 9.76 -8.62
N THR A 40 4.90 9.18 -9.69
CA THR A 40 5.61 9.09 -10.96
C THR A 40 5.64 10.46 -11.66
N PRO A 41 6.56 10.70 -12.61
CA PRO A 41 6.54 11.92 -13.43
C PRO A 41 5.22 12.16 -14.17
N THR A 42 4.45 11.08 -14.39
CA THR A 42 3.13 11.11 -15.02
C THR A 42 1.97 11.32 -14.04
N GLY A 43 2.25 11.57 -12.76
CA GLY A 43 1.24 11.84 -11.74
C GLY A 43 0.57 10.58 -11.16
N LYS A 44 1.05 9.38 -11.47
CA LYS A 44 0.51 8.14 -10.88
C LYS A 44 1.11 7.93 -9.49
N ARG A 45 0.29 7.50 -8.54
CA ARG A 45 0.73 7.14 -7.19
C ARG A 45 0.99 5.65 -7.11
N LEU A 46 2.18 5.26 -6.65
CA LEU A 46 2.55 3.87 -6.41
C LEU A 46 2.73 3.66 -4.91
N VAL A 47 2.08 2.64 -4.36
CA VAL A 47 2.16 2.29 -2.94
C VAL A 47 3.56 1.77 -2.65
N VAL A 48 4.21 2.31 -1.62
CA VAL A 48 5.52 1.86 -1.15
C VAL A 48 5.31 0.76 -0.13
N ILE A 49 5.90 -0.40 -0.41
CA ILE A 49 5.91 -1.56 0.48
C ILE A 49 7.29 -1.63 1.11
N ASP A 50 7.34 -1.33 2.40
CA ASP A 50 8.51 -1.54 3.25
C ASP A 50 8.31 -2.85 4.03
N GLU A 51 9.11 -3.86 3.69
CA GLU A 51 9.08 -5.17 4.34
C GLU A 51 9.37 -5.09 5.85
N TYR A 52 10.09 -4.04 6.30
CA TYR A 52 10.43 -3.88 7.71
C TYR A 52 9.23 -3.36 8.53
N VAL A 53 8.47 -2.41 7.98
CA VAL A 53 7.30 -1.82 8.65
C VAL A 53 6.18 -2.84 8.81
N LEU A 54 5.92 -3.64 7.78
CA LEU A 54 4.91 -4.71 7.84
C LEU A 54 5.22 -5.78 8.91
N SER A 55 6.51 -6.07 9.12
CA SER A 55 6.93 -7.05 10.13
C SER A 55 6.73 -6.57 11.57
N LEU A 56 6.66 -5.25 11.79
CA LEU A 56 6.44 -4.66 13.10
C LEU A 56 4.94 -4.57 13.44
N THR A 57 4.09 -4.21 12.48
CA THR A 57 2.64 -4.20 12.68
C THR A 57 2.06 -5.60 12.87
N ALA A 58 2.59 -6.61 12.17
CA ALA A 58 2.16 -8.00 12.35
C ALA A 58 2.50 -8.61 13.73
N ARG A 59 3.38 -7.97 14.51
CA ARG A 59 3.78 -8.46 15.85
C ARG A 59 2.98 -7.87 17.01
N THR A 60 2.11 -6.90 16.73
CA THR A 60 1.32 -6.20 17.76
C THR A 60 -0.11 -6.72 17.91
N ASP A 61 -0.51 -7.75 17.16
CA ASP A 61 -1.83 -8.39 17.23
C ASP A 61 -1.78 -9.82 17.84
N LEU A 62 -0.94 -10.02 18.87
CA LEU A 62 -0.93 -11.23 19.72
C LEU A 62 -0.97 -10.86 21.21
#